data_AF-A0A2S3W3C2-F1
#
_entry.id   AF-A0A2S3W3C2-F1
#
_cell.length_a   1.000
_cell.length_b   1.000
_cell.length_c   1.000
_cell.angle_alpha   90.00
_cell.angle_beta   90.00
_cell.angle_gamma   90.00
#
_symmetry.space_group_name_H-M   'P 1'
#
loop_
_entity.id
_entity.type
_entity.pdbx_description
1 polymer ?
#
loop_
_entity_poly.entity_id
_entity_poly.type
_entity_poly.pdbx_seq_one_letter_code
_entity_poly.pdbx_strand_id
1 'polypeptide(L)'
;MSMRDIRVVCAAIVRDGALLCVRKSGTALFMLPGGKPEAGEEALATLHRELVEELGCGLRPGSARLLGQYAAPATHEGGVHRAG
;
A
#
# COMPACT_ATOMS: atom_id res chain seq x y z
N MET A 1 8.36 -17.23 -5.36
CA MET A 1 8.77 -15.81 -5.23
C MET A 1 10.27 -15.74 -5.44
N SER A 2 10.73 -14.84 -6.31
CA SER A 2 12.15 -14.68 -6.63
C SER A 2 12.78 -13.66 -5.68
N MET A 3 14.09 -13.73 -5.51
CA MET A 3 14.90 -12.82 -4.69
C MET A 3 14.88 -11.35 -5.16
N ARG A 4 14.09 -11.02 -6.19
CA ARG A 4 13.91 -9.67 -6.76
C ARG A 4 12.51 -9.09 -6.53
N ASP A 5 11.61 -9.81 -5.86
CA ASP A 5 10.25 -9.34 -5.64
C ASP A 5 10.21 -8.32 -4.50
N ILE A 6 9.65 -7.14 -4.75
CA ILE A 6 9.36 -6.15 -3.70
C ILE A 6 7.99 -6.47 -3.11
N ARG A 7 7.94 -6.77 -1.82
CA ARG A 7 6.70 -6.97 -1.09
C ARG A 7 6.20 -5.67 -0.48
N VAL A 8 4.94 -5.36 -0.74
CA VAL A 8 4.21 -4.22 -0.15
C VAL A 8 2.87 -4.75 0.38
N VAL A 9 2.43 -4.21 1.51
CA VAL A 9 1.09 -4.43 2.06
C VAL A 9 0.33 -3.11 2.00
N CYS A 10 -0.88 -3.13 1.45
CA CYS A 10 -1.69 -1.94 1.28
C CYS A 10 -3.16 -2.18 1.65
N ALA A 11 -3.88 -1.12 2.02
CA ALA A 11 -5.29 -1.18 2.32
C ALA A 11 -6.13 -0.63 1.16
N ALA A 12 -7.13 -1.40 0.73
CA ALA A 12 -8.25 -0.88 -0.05
C ALA A 12 -9.36 -0.43 0.90
N ILE A 13 -9.41 0.87 1.20
CA ILE A 13 -10.43 1.45 2.09
C ILE A 13 -11.50 2.10 1.21
N VAL A 14 -12.68 1.49 1.17
CA VAL A 14 -13.80 1.94 0.33
C VAL A 14 -14.93 2.44 1.22
N ARG A 15 -15.45 3.62 0.90
CA ARG A 15 -16.61 4.22 1.56
C ARG A 15 -17.42 5.01 0.54
N ASP A 16 -18.74 4.81 0.54
CA ASP A 16 -19.69 5.54 -0.31
C ASP A 16 -19.29 5.52 -1.81
N GLY A 17 -18.77 4.37 -2.28
CA GLY A 17 -18.31 4.19 -3.67
C GLY A 17 -16.94 4.81 -3.99
N ALA A 18 -16.29 5.48 -3.03
CA ALA A 18 -14.98 6.07 -3.20
C ALA A 18 -13.87 5.23 -2.55
N LEU A 19 -12.70 5.21 -3.18
CA LEU A 19 -11.47 4.56 -2.68
C LEU A 19 -10.53 5.62 -2.10
N LEU A 20 -10.08 5.40 -0.86
CA LEU A 20 -9.07 6.26 -0.25
C LEU A 20 -7.70 6.00 -0.90
N CYS A 21 -7.08 7.07 -1.38
CA CYS A 21 -5.72 7.06 -1.90
C CYS A 21 -4.87 8.10 -1.16
N VAL A 22 -3.57 7.82 -1.05
CA VAL A 22 -2.56 8.77 -0.58
C VAL A 22 -1.69 9.22 -1.76
N ARG A 23 -0.95 10.30 -1.56
CA ARG A 23 0.07 10.77 -2.49
C ARG A 23 1.34 11.02 -1.68
N LYS A 24 2.38 10.21 -1.92
CA LYS A 24 3.67 10.40 -1.24
C LYS A 24 4.34 11.68 -1.75
N SER A 25 5.03 12.37 -0.85
CA SER A 25 5.77 13.57 -1.19
C SER A 25 6.78 13.28 -2.30
N GLY A 26 6.85 14.16 -3.30
CA GLY A 26 7.71 13.98 -4.47
C GLY A 26 7.11 13.12 -5.60
N THR A 27 5.92 12.56 -5.43
CA THR A 27 5.25 11.73 -6.47
C THR A 27 4.02 12.46 -7.03
N ALA A 28 3.76 12.28 -8.33
CA ALA A 28 2.53 12.76 -8.97
C ALA A 28 1.39 11.73 -8.92
N LEU A 29 1.69 10.50 -8.51
CA LEU A 29 0.79 9.36 -8.58
C LEU A 29 0.04 9.17 -7.27
N PHE A 30 -1.23 8.77 -7.39
CA PHE A 30 -2.00 8.27 -6.26
C PHE A 30 -1.71 6.80 -6.03
N MET A 31 -1.67 6.40 -4.77
CA MET A 31 -1.43 5.02 -4.36
C MET A 31 -2.34 4.64 -3.19
N LEU A 32 -2.54 3.34 -3.00
CA LEU A 32 -3.17 2.85 -1.78
C LEU A 32 -2.26 3.12 -0.58
N PRO A 33 -2.82 3.49 0.59
CA PRO A 33 -2.03 3.61 1.80
C PRO A 33 -1.41 2.26 2.19
N GLY A 34 -0.18 2.33 2.70
CA GLY A 34 0.62 1.16 3.06
C GLY A 34 2.07 1.25 2.62
N GLY A 35 2.79 0.14 2.83
CA GLY A 35 4.23 0.12 2.66
C GLY A 35 4.86 -1.24 2.80
N LYS A 36 6.17 -1.23 2.97
CA LYS A 36 6.99 -2.45 3.00
C LYS A 36 6.97 -3.02 4.42
N PRO A 37 6.87 -4.36 4.57
CA PRO A 37 7.10 -4.98 5.86
C PRO A 37 8.50 -4.71 6.38
N GLU A 38 8.62 -4.44 7.67
CA GLU A 38 9.89 -4.51 8.37
C GLU A 38 10.28 -5.98 8.64
N ALA A 39 11.53 -6.21 9.04
CA ALA A 39 12.04 -7.54 9.29
C ALA A 39 11.24 -8.25 10.39
N GLY A 40 10.57 -9.35 10.03
CA GLY A 40 9.74 -10.12 10.96
C GLY A 40 8.33 -9.58 11.17
N GLU A 41 7.92 -8.50 10.49
CA GLU A 41 6.54 -8.04 10.56
C GLU A 41 5.57 -8.93 9.78
N GLU A 42 4.46 -9.26 10.44
CA GLU A 42 3.29 -9.83 9.79
C GLU A 42 2.52 -8.77 9.01
N ALA A 43 1.81 -9.18 7.95
CA ALA A 43 1.16 -8.25 7.02
C ALA A 43 0.19 -7.27 7.70
N LEU A 44 -0.60 -7.73 8.68
CA LEU A 44 -1.50 -6.85 9.43
C LEU A 44 -0.77 -5.86 10.33
N ALA A 45 0.39 -6.25 10.89
CA ALA A 45 1.22 -5.37 11.71
C ALA A 45 1.82 -4.25 10.85
N THR A 46 2.41 -4.61 9.70
CA THR A 46 2.89 -3.66 8.70
C THR A 46 1.79 -2.69 8.30
N LEU A 47 0.61 -3.20 7.95
CA LEU A 47 -0.49 -2.34 7.49
C LEU A 47 -0.97 -1.38 8.60
N HIS A 48 -1.06 -1.85 9.84
CA HIS A 48 -1.45 -1.01 10.96
C HIS A 48 -0.42 0.12 11.20
N ARG A 49 0.89 -0.20 11.20
CA ARG A 49 1.96 0.79 11.38
C ARG A 49 1.92 1.85 10.29
N GLU A 50 1.89 1.45 9.03
CA GLU A 50 1.86 2.37 7.88
C GLU A 50 0.64 3.29 7.91
N LEU A 51 -0.55 2.77 8.27
CA LEU A 51 -1.76 3.61 8.39
C LEU A 51 -1.64 4.64 9.53
N VAL A 52 -1.00 4.28 10.65
CA VAL A 52 -0.74 5.23 11.73
C VAL A 52 0.21 6.32 11.28
N GLU A 53 1.28 5.98 10.56
CA GLU A 53 2.27 6.92 10.05
C GLU A 53 1.70 7.85 8.95
N GLU A 54 0.95 7.29 7.99
CA GLU A 54 0.46 8.03 6.82
C GLU A 54 -0.84 8.79 7.09
N LEU A 55 -1.73 8.25 7.91
CA LEU A 55 -3.09 8.78 8.12
C LEU A 55 -3.37 9.21 9.57
N GLY A 56 -2.45 8.97 10.51
CA GLY A 56 -2.65 9.26 11.92
C GLY A 56 -3.70 8.39 12.61
N CYS A 57 -4.14 7.29 11.99
CA CYS A 57 -5.13 6.37 12.56
C CYS A 57 -4.81 4.91 12.26
N GLY A 58 -5.27 4.01 13.14
CA GLY A 58 -5.00 2.58 13.08
C GLY A 58 -6.19 1.73 12.64
N LEU A 59 -5.91 0.43 12.43
CA LEU A 59 -6.93 -0.59 12.20
C LEU A 59 -7.54 -1.07 13.51
N ARG A 60 -8.84 -1.37 13.51
CA ARG A 60 -9.45 -2.13 14.60
C ARG A 60 -9.13 -3.62 14.40
N PRO A 61 -8.83 -4.38 15.48
CA PRO A 61 -8.68 -5.83 15.37
C PRO A 61 -9.88 -6.46 14.66
N GLY A 62 -9.61 -7.32 13.67
CA GLY A 62 -10.64 -8.00 12.87
C GLY A 62 -11.37 -7.14 11.83
N SER A 63 -11.04 -5.85 11.68
CA SER A 63 -11.69 -4.97 10.68
C SER A 63 -11.09 -5.05 9.28
N ALA A 64 -10.04 -5.84 9.09
CA ALA A 64 -9.37 -6.04 7.82
C ALA A 64 -9.47 -7.52 7.40
N ARG A 65 -9.65 -7.74 6.10
CA ARG A 65 -9.58 -9.06 5.48
C ARG A 65 -8.63 -9.00 4.29
N LEU A 66 -7.98 -10.12 4.00
CA LEU A 66 -7.18 -10.24 2.78
C LEU A 66 -8.10 -10.14 1.57
N LEU A 67 -7.83 -9.17 0.69
CA LEU A 67 -8.53 -9.04 -0.59
C LEU A 67 -7.93 -10.00 -1.63
N GLY A 68 -6.61 -10.11 -1.65
CA GLY A 68 -5.84 -10.94 -2.57
C GLY A 68 -4.36 -10.59 -2.51
N GLN A 69 -3.56 -11.33 -3.28
CA GLN A 69 -2.16 -11.01 -3.54
C GLN A 69 -2.03 -10.72 -5.04
N TYR A 70 -1.35 -9.63 -5.35
CA TYR A 70 -1.17 -9.16 -6.72
C TYR A 70 0.31 -8.94 -6.98
N ALA A 71 0.74 -9.23 -8.21
CA ALA A 71 2.11 -9.01 -8.65
C ALA A 71 2.09 -8.19 -9.95
N ALA A 72 2.96 -7.21 -10.02
CA ALA A 72 3.20 -6.39 -11.20
C ALA A 72 4.69 -6.04 -11.27
N PRO A 73 5.23 -5.72 -12.46
CA PRO A 73 6.57 -5.19 -12.59
C PRO A 73 6.75 -3.96 -11.70
N ALA A 74 7.86 -3.91 -10.95
CA ALA A 74 8.16 -2.76 -10.10
C ALA A 74 8.52 -1.55 -10.98
N THR A 75 7.63 -0.57 -11.03
CA THR A 75 7.93 0.73 -11.64
C THR A 75 8.81 1.52 -10.68
N HIS A 76 10.10 1.63 -10.99
CA HIS A 76 10.93 2.67 -10.37
C HIS A 76 10.45 4.00 -10.93
N GLU A 77 10.15 4.99 -10.09
CA GLU A 77 9.80 6.34 -10.55
C GLU A 77 11.02 6.98 -11.24
N GLY A 78 11.16 6.65 -12.53
CA GLY A 78 12.17 7.11 -13.46
C GLY A 78 11.59 7.02 -14.86
N GLY A 79 10.42 7.62 -15.08
CA GLY A 79 9.79 7.64 -16.40
C GLY A 79 8.28 7.70 -16.33
N VAL A 80 7.75 8.91 -16.51
CA VAL A 80 6.33 9.17 -16.71
C VAL A 80 5.87 8.44 -17.98
N HIS A 81 5.12 7.35 -17.86
CA HIS A 81 4.34 6.85 -18.99
C HIS A 81 3.08 7.69 -19.12
N ARG A 82 3.11 8.68 -20.02
CA ARG A 82 1.91 9.29 -20.57
C ARG A 82 1.26 8.27 -21.50
N ALA A 83 0.13 7.70 -21.09
CA ALA A 83 -0.78 7.06 -22.03
C ALA A 83 -1.54 8.16 -22.77
N GLY A 84 -1.49 8.12 -24.10
CA GLY A 84 -2.30 8.94 -24.99
C GLY A 84 -3.70 8.38 -25.22
#